data_AF-A0A927GJ69-F1
#
_entry.id   AF-A0A927GJ69-F1
#
_cell.length_a   1.000
_cell.length_b   1.000
_cell.length_c   1.000
_cell.angle_alpha   90.00
_cell.angle_beta   90.00
_cell.angle_gamma   90.00
#
_symmetry.space_group_name_H-M   'P 1'
#
loop_
_entity.id
_entity.type
_entity.pdbx_description
1 polymer ?
#
loop_
_entity_poly.entity_id
_entity_poly.type
_entity_poly.pdbx_seq_one_letter_code
_entity_poly.pdbx_strand_id
1 'polypeptide(L)'
;MLTQVAREYIHSNSVGNLKLCKEAIQETEELLEPLYEEKNILGYQLLLIESSLDAEYHLLEGQFEAFTKGPLPFVCSFIQPTENSDFDFDRLMKELHYIRVNV
;
A
#
# COMPACT_ATOMS: atom_id res chain seq x y z
N MET A 1 -4.55 12.97 -9.52
CA MET A 1 -3.14 12.67 -9.88
C MET A 1 -2.41 12.39 -8.58
N LEU A 2 -2.01 11.14 -8.32
CA LEU A 2 -1.00 10.86 -7.31
C LEU A 2 0.28 11.57 -7.77
N THR A 3 0.75 12.54 -7.00
CA THR A 3 1.99 13.27 -7.30
C THR A 3 3.17 12.31 -7.33
N GLN A 4 4.23 12.63 -8.09
CA GLN A 4 5.51 11.88 -8.26
C GLN A 4 6.26 11.48 -6.96
N VAL A 5 5.66 11.67 -5.78
CA VAL A 5 6.26 11.50 -4.46
C VAL A 5 5.58 10.37 -3.65
N ALA A 6 4.45 9.82 -4.12
CA ALA A 6 3.78 8.72 -3.43
C ALA A 6 4.55 7.40 -3.62
N ARG A 7 4.86 6.74 -2.51
CA ARG A 7 5.45 5.40 -2.48
C ARG A 7 4.35 4.37 -2.54
N GLU A 8 4.52 3.38 -3.41
CA GLU A 8 3.56 2.31 -3.65
C GLU A 8 4.07 1.02 -3.03
N TYR A 9 3.16 0.33 -2.34
CA TYR A 9 3.43 -0.94 -1.70
C TYR A 9 2.32 -1.96 -1.92
N ILE A 10 2.68 -3.24 -1.82
CA ILE A 10 1.74 -4.37 -1.84
C ILE A 10 1.94 -5.22 -0.61
N HIS A 11 0.86 -5.55 0.08
CA HIS A 11 0.91 -6.45 1.23
C HIS A 11 1.09 -7.90 0.77
N SER A 12 2.27 -8.48 0.99
CA SER A 12 2.63 -9.79 0.42
C SER A 12 1.88 -10.96 1.06
N ASN A 13 1.53 -10.83 2.34
CA ASN A 13 0.97 -11.95 3.10
C ASN A 13 -0.55 -12.12 2.92
N SER A 14 -1.24 -11.11 2.40
CA SER A 14 -2.68 -11.16 2.20
C SER A 14 -3.09 -11.59 0.78
N VAL A 15 -2.13 -11.69 -0.14
CA VAL A 15 -2.38 -12.00 -1.55
C VAL A 15 -3.17 -13.31 -1.67
N GLY A 16 -4.29 -13.28 -2.39
CA GLY A 16 -5.18 -14.42 -2.58
C GLY A 16 -6.14 -14.68 -1.40
N ASN A 17 -6.13 -13.85 -0.36
CA ASN A 17 -6.93 -14.05 0.84
C ASN A 17 -7.66 -12.78 1.28
N LEU A 18 -8.95 -12.71 1.00
CA LEU A 18 -9.81 -11.56 1.32
C LEU A 18 -9.82 -11.21 2.81
N LYS A 19 -9.83 -12.22 3.69
CA LYS A 19 -9.86 -12.01 5.14
C LYS A 19 -8.56 -11.32 5.59
N LEU A 20 -7.42 -11.86 5.17
CA LEU A 20 -6.11 -11.28 5.48
C LEU A 20 -5.94 -9.89 4.84
N CYS A 21 -6.57 -9.62 3.69
CA CYS A 21 -6.53 -8.30 3.09
C CYS A 21 -7.25 -7.26 3.96
N LYS A 22 -8.42 -7.62 4.50
CA LYS A 22 -9.19 -6.74 5.40
C LYS A 22 -8.46 -6.50 6.72
N GLU A 23 -7.87 -7.56 7.30
CA GLU A 23 -7.05 -7.45 8.50
C GLU A 23 -5.83 -6.55 8.26
N ALA A 24 -5.12 -6.75 7.14
CA ALA A 24 -3.98 -5.91 6.77
C ALA A 24 -4.36 -4.43 6.58
N ILE A 25 -5.50 -4.13 5.95
CA ILE A 25 -5.98 -2.75 5.82
C ILE A 25 -6.19 -2.14 7.22
N GLN A 26 -6.94 -2.83 8.08
CA GLN A 26 -7.22 -2.33 9.42
C GLN A 26 -5.93 -2.09 10.23
N GLU A 27 -5.02 -3.07 10.27
CA GLU A 27 -3.74 -2.95 10.98
C GLU A 27 -2.89 -1.79 10.43
N THR A 28 -2.93 -1.58 9.11
CA THR A 28 -2.18 -0.49 8.46
C THR A 28 -2.81 0.87 8.76
N GLU A 29 -4.15 0.98 8.78
CA GLU A 29 -4.85 2.22 9.16
C GLU A 29 -4.52 2.62 10.59
N GLU A 30 -4.62 1.69 11.54
CA GLU A 30 -4.33 1.94 12.96
C GLU A 30 -2.90 2.45 13.20
N LEU A 31 -1.95 2.11 12.32
CA LEU A 31 -0.56 2.58 12.40
C LEU A 31 -0.28 3.85 11.59
N LEU A 32 -0.94 4.04 10.44
CA LEU A 32 -0.72 5.22 9.60
C LEU A 32 -1.53 6.44 10.07
N GLU A 33 -2.69 6.24 10.69
CA GLU A 33 -3.55 7.33 11.17
C GLU A 33 -2.84 8.25 12.18
N PRO A 34 -2.14 7.72 13.22
CA PRO A 34 -1.33 8.56 14.10
C PRO A 34 -0.21 9.31 13.36
N LEU A 35 0.40 8.70 12.33
CA LEU A 35 1.48 9.31 11.55
C LEU A 35 0.99 10.43 10.62
N TYR A 36 -0.28 10.34 10.19
CA TYR A 36 -0.97 11.40 9.48
C TYR A 36 -1.26 12.58 10.42
N GLU A 37 -1.76 12.32 11.64
CA GLU A 37 -2.05 13.36 12.63
C GLU A 37 -0.78 14.04 13.19
N GLU A 38 0.31 13.29 13.38
CA GLU A 38 1.55 13.77 14.02
C GLU A 38 2.60 14.39 13.07
N LYS A 39 2.29 14.57 11.77
CA LYS A 39 3.03 15.37 10.76
C LYS A 39 4.06 14.69 9.84
N ASN A 40 4.03 13.38 9.62
CA ASN A 40 5.00 12.74 8.70
C ASN A 40 4.41 12.23 7.38
N ILE A 41 3.10 12.33 7.16
CA ILE A 41 2.43 11.91 5.94
C ILE A 41 1.54 13.05 5.41
N LEU A 42 1.65 13.39 4.11
CA LEU A 42 0.74 14.31 3.42
C LEU A 42 -0.60 13.64 3.05
N GLY A 43 -0.57 12.35 2.79
CA GLY A 43 -1.73 11.51 2.60
C GLY A 43 -1.35 10.05 2.46
N TYR A 44 -2.28 9.15 2.79
CA TYR A 44 -2.17 7.74 2.47
C TYR A 44 -3.48 7.22 1.89
N GLN A 45 -3.40 6.15 1.12
CA GLN A 45 -4.55 5.45 0.57
C GLN A 45 -4.28 3.95 0.60
N LEU A 46 -5.21 3.19 1.18
CA LEU A 46 -5.19 1.74 1.17
C LEU A 46 -6.32 1.26 0.26
N LEU A 47 -5.98 0.38 -0.68
CA LEU A 47 -6.91 -0.14 -1.68
C LEU A 47 -6.96 -1.66 -1.58
N LEU A 48 -8.17 -2.18 -1.46
CA LEU A 48 -8.45 -3.59 -1.68
C LEU A 48 -8.70 -3.81 -3.17
N ILE A 49 -7.86 -4.60 -3.82
CA ILE A 49 -8.02 -4.99 -5.22
C ILE A 49 -8.64 -6.38 -5.24
N GLU A 50 -9.93 -6.50 -5.57
CA GLU A 50 -10.65 -7.77 -5.59
C GLU A 50 -10.70 -8.41 -6.98
N SER A 51 -10.59 -7.60 -8.03
CA SER A 51 -10.70 -8.01 -9.42
C SER A 51 -9.67 -7.35 -10.33
N SER A 52 -9.48 -7.91 -11.53
CA SER A 52 -8.66 -7.28 -12.57
C SER A 52 -9.22 -5.91 -13.00
N LEU A 53 -10.55 -5.72 -12.94
CA LEU A 53 -11.17 -4.42 -13.23
C LEU A 53 -10.76 -3.36 -12.20
N ASP A 54 -10.66 -3.72 -10.92
CA ASP A 54 -10.19 -2.81 -9.88
C ASP A 54 -8.73 -2.43 -10.12
N ALA A 55 -7.91 -3.40 -10.53
CA ALA A 55 -6.51 -3.17 -10.87
C ALA A 55 -6.35 -2.22 -12.08
N GLU A 56 -7.16 -2.40 -13.13
CA GLU A 56 -7.20 -1.52 -14.31
C GLU A 56 -7.64 -0.11 -13.92
N TYR A 57 -8.71 0.02 -13.12
CA TYR A 57 -9.23 1.30 -12.66
C TYR A 57 -8.20 2.10 -11.86
N HIS A 58 -7.40 1.42 -11.04
CA HIS A 58 -6.33 2.03 -10.26
C HIS A 58 -4.99 2.16 -11.01
N LEU A 59 -4.97 1.85 -12.32
CA LEU A 59 -3.78 1.91 -13.18
C LEU A 59 -2.62 1.07 -12.65
N LEU A 60 -2.94 -0.04 -11.99
CA LEU A 60 -1.98 -0.96 -11.40
C LEU A 60 -1.49 -2.03 -12.40
N GLU A 61 -2.19 -2.20 -13.54
CA GLU A 61 -1.94 -3.30 -14.48
C GLU A 61 -0.47 -3.43 -14.91
N GLY A 62 0.05 -4.66 -14.83
CA GLY A 62 1.41 -5.02 -15.24
C GLY A 62 2.50 -4.85 -14.17
N GLN A 63 2.34 -3.97 -13.18
CA GLN A 63 3.37 -3.79 -12.14
C GLN A 63 3.26 -4.79 -10.99
N PHE A 64 2.05 -5.20 -10.60
CA PHE A 64 1.86 -6.06 -9.41
C PHE A 64 2.00 -7.56 -9.67
N GLU A 65 1.78 -8.06 -10.90
CA GLU A 65 1.86 -9.50 -11.19
C GLU A 65 3.22 -10.09 -10.81
N ALA A 66 4.29 -9.29 -10.97
CA ALA A 66 5.65 -9.65 -10.57
C ALA A 66 5.81 -9.85 -9.05
N PHE A 67 5.01 -9.16 -8.23
CA PHE A 67 5.09 -9.19 -6.77
C PHE A 67 4.05 -10.10 -6.12
N THR A 68 2.85 -10.17 -6.69
CA THR A 68 1.75 -11.01 -6.19
C THR A 68 1.84 -12.44 -6.71
N LYS A 69 2.49 -12.66 -7.87
CA LYS A 69 2.46 -13.92 -8.65
C LYS A 69 1.08 -14.24 -9.24
N GLY A 70 0.20 -13.24 -9.36
CA GLY A 70 -1.11 -13.37 -10.01
C GLY A 70 -2.35 -13.74 -9.16
N PRO A 71 -2.33 -14.00 -7.83
CA PRO A 71 -3.57 -14.19 -7.08
C PRO A 71 -4.19 -12.85 -6.67
N LEU A 72 -5.49 -12.72 -6.93
CA LEU A 72 -6.39 -11.75 -6.30
C LEU A 72 -7.13 -12.43 -5.12
N PRO A 73 -7.61 -11.69 -4.10
CA PRO A 73 -7.44 -10.24 -3.91
C PRO A 73 -6.06 -9.88 -3.33
N PHE A 74 -5.69 -8.61 -3.35
CA PHE A 74 -4.52 -8.09 -2.62
C PHE A 74 -4.74 -6.66 -2.12
N VAL A 75 -3.86 -6.20 -1.23
CA VAL A 75 -3.88 -4.82 -0.72
C VAL A 75 -2.76 -4.02 -1.35
N CYS A 76 -3.10 -2.87 -1.90
CA CYS A 76 -2.16 -1.85 -2.35
C CYS A 76 -2.19 -0.67 -1.39
N SER A 77 -1.02 -0.14 -1.05
CA SER A 77 -0.87 1.03 -0.20
C SER A 77 -0.09 2.12 -0.93
N PHE A 78 -0.62 3.33 -0.90
CA PHE A 78 0.03 4.54 -1.36
C PHE A 78 0.30 5.41 -0.15
N ILE A 79 1.56 5.75 0.09
CA ILE A 79 1.94 6.68 1.15
C ILE A 79 2.66 7.84 0.51
N GLN A 80 2.21 9.06 0.81
CA GLN A 80 2.86 10.29 0.39
C GLN A 80 3.51 10.94 1.61
N PRO A 81 4.82 10.74 1.83
CA PRO A 81 5.55 11.45 2.88
C PRO A 81 5.55 12.96 2.66
N THR A 82 5.81 13.73 3.71
CA THR A 82 6.16 15.15 3.56
C THR A 82 7.59 15.31 3.03
N GLU A 83 7.91 16.44 2.38
CA GLU A 83 9.25 16.69 1.81
C GLU A 83 10.38 16.62 2.85
N ASN A 84 10.07 16.90 4.12
CA ASN A 84 11.02 16.93 5.23
C ASN A 84 10.87 15.72 6.16
N SER A 85 10.13 14.68 5.76
CA SER A 85 9.94 13.52 6.62
C SER A 85 11.26 12.76 6.77
N ASP A 86 11.71 12.60 8.01
CA ASP A 86 12.83 11.74 8.42
C ASP A 86 12.37 10.31 8.77
N PHE A 87 11.06 10.05 8.69
CA PHE A 87 10.47 8.77 9.02
C PHE A 87 10.73 7.73 7.92
N ASP A 88 11.20 6.55 8.32
CA ASP A 88 11.48 5.45 7.42
C ASP A 88 10.22 4.63 7.13
N PHE A 89 9.40 5.14 6.20
CA PHE A 89 8.19 4.44 5.73
C PHE A 89 8.50 3.08 5.11
N ASP A 90 9.66 2.91 4.47
CA ASP A 90 9.98 1.64 3.83
C ASP A 90 10.21 0.55 4.88
N ARG A 91 10.84 0.93 6.00
CA ARG A 91 10.97 0.03 7.16
C ARG A 91 9.62 -0.28 7.80
N LEU A 92 8.79 0.72 8.08
CA LEU A 92 7.46 0.50 8.66
C LEU A 92 6.64 -0.46 7.80
N MET A 93 6.56 -0.17 6.50
CA MET A 93 5.79 -0.97 5.56
C MET A 93 6.32 -2.39 5.47
N LYS A 94 7.65 -2.57 5.49
CA LYS A 94 8.25 -3.90 5.54
C LYS A 94 7.92 -4.66 6.82
N GLU A 95 7.90 -4.00 7.98
CA GLU A 95 7.48 -4.59 9.25
C GLU A 95 6.01 -5.04 9.19
N LEU A 96 5.18 -4.33 8.43
CA LEU A 96 3.81 -4.68 8.09
C LEU A 96 3.68 -5.63 6.89
N HIS A 97 4.75 -6.31 6.47
CA HIS A 97 4.73 -7.24 5.34
C HIS A 97 4.32 -6.64 3.99
N TYR A 98 4.52 -5.34 3.81
CA TYR A 98 4.42 -4.69 2.52
C TYR A 98 5.75 -4.69 1.78
N ILE A 99 5.67 -4.85 0.46
CA ILE A 99 6.80 -4.78 -0.46
C ILE A 99 6.62 -3.53 -1.32
N ARG A 100 7.66 -2.71 -1.39
CA ARG A 100 7.69 -1.52 -2.25
C ARG A 100 7.73 -1.93 -3.72
N VAL A 101 6.83 -1.36 -4.54
CA VAL A 101 6.67 -1.74 -5.96
C VAL A 101 7.04 -0.65 -6.95
N ASN A 102 7.06 0.62 -6.52
CA ASN A 102 7.60 1.72 -7.33
C ASN A 102 8.99 2.14 -6.84
N VAL A 103 9.96 2.19 -7.76
CA VAL A 103 11.37 2.56 -7.51
C VAL A 103 11.77 3.73 -8.38
#